data_AF-A0A067S9B0-F1
#
_entry.id   AF-A0A067S9B0-F1
#
_cell.length_a   1.000
_cell.length_b   1.000
_cell.length_c   1.000
_cell.angle_alpha   90.00
_cell.angle_beta   90.00
_cell.angle_gamma   90.00
#
_symmetry.space_group_name_H-M   'P 1'
#
loop_
_entity.id
_entity.type
_entity.pdbx_description
1 polymer ?
#
loop_
_entity_poly.entity_id
_entity_poly.type
_entity_poly.pdbx_seq_one_letter_code
_entity_poly.pdbx_strand_id
1 'polypeptide(L)'
;MTPDVGQAPEPAVPEPIELETLNHNQAEDRASIVPPTATDLTITSPASWHPRITPYRLSNILIPVCVGTSKAVVSQRSNSTAPVTLELVSGVVVFLVLFHAGYYESSQQIPHFIAWAFQTDCMEYLWRLFDFFSLPRPRYKSDEIHEFDIGSVVTSYRLLVSATVISFGLTKASLTYAGFSIVSTWVEWLLGVVITSALYILGLYESSSTGVLSNFFTVGHDRIYVLRYTGKKVSYSVLMGLGVLFTLSALRKDLIYPPNEHNGSQEPLKRPRTVYQFSLDMIPIVPQLIIGVALLLLGLLWGLSDIPGSQLALPVFRHVSWFILSKSHTIGHFLNIVACAVCLGICVVLPLALMNDMNSYGREPSDIFLYLIMWSGFIGIWAFILRFMWWSMKEFSKDVATGMRYVLFKWLAALNYAFWELGDAFRTSPV
;
A
#
# COMPACT_ATOMS: atom_id res chain seq x y z
N MET A 1 -23.93 -58.96 -24.39
CA MET A 1 -24.84 -57.84 -24.72
C MET A 1 -23.97 -56.65 -25.07
N THR A 2 -23.63 -56.55 -26.35
CA THR A 2 -22.89 -55.45 -26.96
C THR A 2 -23.88 -54.34 -27.31
N PRO A 3 -23.63 -53.08 -26.94
CA PRO A 3 -24.53 -51.98 -27.28
C PRO A 3 -24.39 -51.66 -28.78
N ASP A 4 -25.54 -51.57 -29.41
CA ASP A 4 -25.74 -51.26 -30.82
C ASP A 4 -25.23 -49.85 -31.11
N VAL A 5 -24.27 -49.74 -32.03
CA VAL A 5 -23.67 -48.48 -32.46
C VAL A 5 -24.63 -47.85 -33.45
N GLY A 6 -25.51 -46.97 -32.93
CA GLY A 6 -26.41 -46.15 -33.72
C GLY A 6 -25.64 -45.36 -34.78
N GLN A 7 -25.92 -45.67 -36.04
CA GLN A 7 -25.40 -45.00 -37.22
C GLN A 7 -25.77 -43.50 -37.17
N ALA A 8 -24.75 -42.63 -37.16
CA ALA A 8 -24.96 -41.19 -37.22
C ALA A 8 -25.60 -40.84 -38.58
N PRO A 9 -26.63 -39.97 -38.60
CA PRO A 9 -27.28 -39.55 -39.84
C PRO A 9 -26.28 -38.80 -40.73
N GLU A 10 -26.19 -39.26 -41.98
CA GLU A 10 -25.40 -38.68 -43.05
C GLU A 10 -25.82 -37.21 -43.29
N PRO A 11 -24.87 -36.25 -43.33
CA PRO A 11 -25.21 -34.86 -43.53
C PRO A 11 -25.81 -34.67 -44.92
N ALA A 12 -27.06 -34.23 -44.96
CA ALA A 12 -27.78 -33.92 -46.19
C ALA A 12 -26.98 -32.90 -47.01
N VAL A 13 -26.58 -33.29 -48.22
CA VAL A 13 -25.95 -32.42 -49.21
C VAL A 13 -27.00 -31.39 -49.62
N PRO A 14 -26.78 -30.08 -49.39
CA PRO A 14 -27.75 -29.06 -49.77
C PRO A 14 -27.94 -29.08 -51.30
N GLU A 15 -29.21 -29.06 -51.72
CA GLU A 15 -29.57 -29.05 -53.13
C GLU A 15 -29.00 -27.79 -53.83
N PRO A 16 -28.58 -27.91 -55.11
CA PRO A 16 -27.87 -26.85 -55.83
C PRO A 16 -28.66 -25.53 -55.99
N ILE A 17 -29.96 -25.52 -55.68
CA ILE A 17 -30.84 -24.36 -55.81
C ILE A 17 -30.69 -23.40 -54.62
N GLU A 18 -30.35 -23.87 -53.41
CA GLU A 18 -30.18 -22.99 -52.24
C GLU A 18 -28.85 -22.22 -52.25
N LEU A 19 -27.82 -22.74 -52.94
CA LEU A 19 -26.51 -22.09 -53.06
C LEU A 19 -26.57 -20.82 -53.94
N GLU A 20 -27.48 -20.79 -54.91
CA GLU A 20 -27.64 -19.65 -55.83
C GLU A 20 -28.40 -18.49 -55.17
N THR A 21 -29.39 -18.78 -54.32
CA THR A 21 -30.08 -17.76 -53.52
C THR A 21 -29.19 -17.16 -52.44
N LEU A 22 -28.26 -17.93 -51.87
CA LEU A 22 -27.30 -17.39 -50.90
C LEU A 22 -26.29 -16.44 -51.56
N ASN A 23 -25.85 -16.75 -52.79
CA ASN A 23 -24.93 -15.90 -53.55
C ASN A 23 -25.59 -14.62 -54.07
N HIS A 24 -26.89 -14.64 -54.39
CA HIS A 24 -27.57 -13.44 -54.90
C HIS A 24 -27.76 -12.39 -53.80
N ASN A 25 -28.11 -12.80 -52.58
CA ASN A 25 -28.20 -11.90 -51.43
C ASN A 25 -26.83 -11.33 -51.02
N GLN A 26 -25.75 -12.09 -51.23
CA GLN A 26 -24.39 -11.63 -50.93
C GLN A 26 -23.83 -10.66 -52.00
N ALA A 27 -24.39 -10.66 -53.21
CA ALA A 27 -24.01 -9.74 -54.28
C ALA A 27 -24.72 -8.38 -54.16
N GLU A 28 -25.97 -8.35 -53.70
CA GLU A 28 -26.72 -7.10 -53.51
C GLU A 28 -26.15 -6.27 -52.34
N ASP A 29 -25.68 -6.93 -51.28
CA ASP A 29 -25.06 -6.27 -50.11
C ASP A 29 -23.68 -5.67 -50.43
N ARG A 30 -23.05 -6.06 -51.55
CA ARG A 30 -21.76 -5.49 -52.02
C ARG A 30 -21.93 -4.26 -52.92
N ALA A 31 -23.11 -4.02 -53.47
CA ALA A 31 -23.35 -2.89 -54.36
C ALA A 31 -23.67 -1.57 -53.60
N SER A 32 -23.98 -1.65 -52.30
CA SER A 32 -24.16 -0.49 -51.42
C SER A 32 -22.90 -0.15 -50.61
N ILE A 33 -21.71 -0.38 -51.17
CA ILE A 33 -20.47 0.17 -50.62
C ILE A 33 -20.35 1.61 -51.13
N VAL A 34 -21.12 2.51 -50.52
CA VAL A 34 -20.82 3.94 -50.57
C VAL A 34 -19.40 4.07 -50.00
N PRO A 35 -18.43 4.66 -50.73
CA PRO A 35 -17.09 4.86 -50.19
C PRO A 35 -17.26 5.59 -48.86
N PRO A 36 -16.73 5.05 -47.74
CA PRO A 36 -16.90 5.65 -46.44
C PRO A 36 -16.39 7.09 -46.56
N THR A 37 -17.34 8.02 -46.57
CA THR A 37 -17.05 9.44 -46.56
C THR A 37 -16.11 9.61 -45.38
N ALA A 38 -14.92 10.15 -45.64
CA ALA A 38 -13.84 10.39 -44.68
C ALA A 38 -14.29 11.43 -43.65
N THR A 39 -15.34 11.08 -42.92
CA THR A 39 -16.02 11.87 -41.93
C THR A 39 -15.22 11.62 -40.67
N ASP A 40 -14.20 12.44 -40.52
CA ASP A 40 -13.68 12.89 -39.24
C ASP A 40 -13.43 11.75 -38.25
N LEU A 41 -12.27 11.09 -38.41
CA LEU A 41 -11.63 10.33 -37.33
C LEU A 41 -11.25 11.30 -36.21
N THR A 42 -12.26 11.87 -35.55
CA THR A 42 -12.10 12.50 -34.26
C THR A 42 -11.55 11.41 -33.38
N ILE A 43 -10.25 11.51 -33.08
CA ILE A 43 -9.55 10.64 -32.14
C ILE A 43 -10.21 10.88 -30.78
N THR A 44 -11.33 10.21 -30.55
CA THR A 44 -11.97 10.14 -29.25
C THR A 44 -10.99 9.41 -28.37
N SER A 45 -10.38 10.14 -27.43
CA SER A 45 -9.50 9.56 -26.44
C SER A 45 -10.19 8.31 -25.87
N PRO A 46 -9.55 7.14 -25.94
CA PRO A 46 -10.18 5.90 -25.52
C PRO A 46 -10.60 6.06 -24.06
N ALA A 47 -11.91 5.90 -23.79
CA ALA A 47 -12.45 6.03 -22.45
C ALA A 47 -11.66 5.11 -21.50
N SER A 48 -11.25 5.64 -20.34
CA SER A 48 -10.51 4.83 -19.37
C SER A 48 -11.40 3.69 -18.89
N TRP A 49 -10.87 2.48 -18.96
CA TRP A 49 -11.55 1.31 -18.43
C TRP A 49 -11.36 1.23 -16.91
N HIS A 50 -12.42 0.93 -16.18
CA HIS A 50 -12.37 0.70 -14.73
C HIS A 50 -13.20 -0.53 -14.37
N PRO A 51 -12.76 -1.33 -13.37
CA PRO A 51 -13.47 -2.53 -12.97
C PRO A 51 -14.84 -2.16 -12.39
N ARG A 52 -15.83 -2.98 -12.70
CA ARG A 52 -17.16 -2.84 -12.14
C ARG A 52 -17.12 -3.10 -10.64
N ILE A 53 -17.70 -2.21 -9.83
CA ILE A 53 -17.82 -2.44 -8.40
C ILE A 53 -19.23 -2.95 -8.12
N THR A 54 -19.38 -4.27 -8.05
CA THR A 54 -20.68 -4.91 -7.77
C THR A 54 -20.97 -4.93 -6.27
N PRO A 55 -22.24 -5.08 -5.83
CA PRO A 55 -22.54 -5.25 -4.40
C PRO A 55 -21.76 -6.39 -3.74
N TYR A 56 -21.54 -7.50 -4.46
CA TYR A 56 -20.69 -8.60 -4.01
C TYR A 56 -19.23 -8.15 -3.80
N ARG A 57 -18.61 -7.51 -4.80
CA ARG A 57 -17.22 -7.00 -4.69
C ARG A 57 -17.08 -5.94 -3.60
N LEU A 58 -18.08 -5.06 -3.46
CA LEU A 58 -18.12 -4.08 -2.39
C LEU A 58 -18.20 -4.75 -1.02
N SER A 59 -19.00 -5.82 -0.88
CA SER A 59 -19.09 -6.60 0.36
C SER A 59 -17.77 -7.27 0.72
N ASN A 60 -17.02 -7.80 -0.26
CA ASN A 60 -15.68 -8.33 -0.06
C ASN A 60 -14.68 -7.31 0.49
N ILE A 61 -14.92 -6.01 0.26
CA ILE A 61 -14.09 -4.92 0.82
C ILE A 61 -14.63 -4.51 2.19
N LEU A 62 -15.94 -4.26 2.31
CA LEU A 62 -16.55 -3.73 3.51
C LEU A 62 -16.51 -4.69 4.69
N ILE A 63 -16.72 -5.99 4.47
CA ILE A 63 -16.75 -6.99 5.55
C ILE A 63 -15.39 -7.07 6.27
N PRO A 64 -14.24 -7.26 5.59
CA PRO A 64 -12.93 -7.22 6.24
C PRO A 64 -12.68 -5.92 7.00
N VAL A 65 -13.10 -4.77 6.44
CA VAL A 65 -12.97 -3.47 7.11
C VAL A 65 -13.77 -3.43 8.41
N CYS A 66 -15.05 -3.83 8.38
CA CYS A 66 -15.93 -3.84 9.54
C CYS A 66 -15.47 -4.84 10.60
N VAL A 67 -15.12 -6.06 10.20
CA VAL A 67 -14.65 -7.12 11.10
C VAL A 67 -13.30 -6.75 11.71
N GLY A 68 -12.33 -6.33 10.89
CA GLY A 68 -11.01 -5.91 11.35
C GLY A 68 -11.11 -4.77 12.34
N THR A 69 -11.90 -3.73 12.03
CA THR A 69 -12.11 -2.59 12.93
C THR A 69 -12.81 -2.99 14.22
N SER A 70 -13.85 -3.81 14.15
CA SER A 70 -14.55 -4.33 15.33
C SER A 70 -13.60 -5.11 16.23
N LYS A 71 -12.77 -5.97 15.63
CA LYS A 71 -11.75 -6.73 16.34
C LYS A 71 -10.75 -5.82 17.04
N ALA A 72 -10.21 -4.82 16.34
CA ALA A 72 -9.26 -3.87 16.91
C ALA A 72 -9.85 -3.13 18.13
N VAL A 73 -11.11 -2.68 18.03
CA VAL A 73 -11.82 -2.00 19.12
C VAL A 73 -12.07 -2.95 20.30
N VAL A 74 -12.50 -4.18 20.05
CA VAL A 74 -12.78 -5.16 21.10
C VAL A 74 -11.49 -5.61 21.80
N SER A 75 -10.40 -5.82 21.07
CA SER A 75 -9.09 -6.18 21.62
C SER A 75 -8.54 -5.10 22.57
N GLN A 76 -8.89 -3.83 22.37
CA GLN A 76 -8.50 -2.75 23.28
C GLN A 76 -9.23 -2.80 24.63
N ARG A 77 -10.40 -3.45 24.71
CA ARG A 77 -11.20 -3.56 25.94
C ARG A 77 -10.81 -4.75 26.83
N SER A 78 -9.61 -5.29 26.64
CA SER A 78 -9.03 -6.45 27.36
C SER A 78 -9.89 -7.72 27.40
N ASN A 79 -10.95 -7.82 26.59
CA ASN A 79 -11.78 -9.02 26.47
C ASN A 79 -11.12 -9.95 25.43
N SER A 80 -10.52 -11.05 25.89
CA SER A 80 -9.79 -11.99 25.02
C SER A 80 -10.70 -12.94 24.26
N THR A 81 -11.92 -13.20 24.73
CA THR A 81 -12.83 -14.19 24.11
C THR A 81 -13.53 -13.62 22.87
N ALA A 82 -14.06 -12.41 22.97
CA ALA A 82 -14.80 -11.76 21.88
C ALA A 82 -14.01 -11.60 20.55
N PRO A 83 -12.73 -11.16 20.53
CA PRO A 83 -11.99 -11.00 19.28
C PRO A 83 -11.66 -12.35 18.64
N VAL A 84 -11.43 -13.40 19.42
CA VAL A 84 -11.23 -14.77 18.92
C VAL A 84 -12.51 -15.32 18.32
N THR A 85 -13.66 -15.09 18.95
CA THR A 85 -14.96 -15.50 18.37
C THR A 85 -15.26 -14.76 17.07
N LEU A 86 -14.92 -13.46 16.98
CA LEU A 86 -15.05 -12.70 15.75
C LEU A 86 -14.18 -13.28 14.65
N GLU A 87 -12.91 -13.59 14.93
CA GLU A 87 -12.00 -14.23 13.97
C GLU A 87 -12.56 -15.54 13.43
N LEU A 88 -13.04 -16.42 14.32
CA LEU A 88 -13.55 -17.73 13.91
C LEU A 88 -14.81 -17.60 13.06
N VAL A 89 -15.77 -16.77 13.48
CA VAL A 89 -17.02 -16.59 12.74
C VAL A 89 -16.77 -15.91 11.40
N SER A 90 -15.99 -14.82 11.38
CA SER A 90 -15.70 -14.13 10.11
C SER A 90 -14.82 -14.96 9.19
N GLY A 91 -13.80 -15.62 9.74
CA GLY A 91 -12.79 -16.35 8.99
C GLY A 91 -13.31 -17.65 8.39
N VAL A 92 -14.29 -18.29 9.02
CA VAL A 92 -14.87 -19.54 8.51
C VAL A 92 -16.20 -19.27 7.83
N VAL A 93 -17.19 -18.75 8.55
CA VAL A 93 -18.56 -18.66 8.05
C VAL A 93 -18.66 -17.63 6.93
N VAL A 94 -18.19 -16.41 7.18
CA VAL A 94 -18.32 -15.33 6.20
C VAL A 94 -17.42 -15.59 4.99
N PHE A 95 -16.20 -16.07 5.20
CA PHE A 95 -15.32 -16.48 4.10
C PHE A 95 -15.95 -17.57 3.22
N LEU A 96 -16.54 -18.63 3.79
CA LEU A 96 -17.18 -19.69 3.00
C LEU A 96 -18.37 -19.16 2.18
N VAL A 97 -19.18 -18.29 2.77
CA VAL A 97 -20.31 -17.66 2.06
C VAL A 97 -19.81 -16.81 0.89
N LEU A 98 -18.80 -15.97 1.11
CA LEU A 98 -18.21 -15.13 0.05
C LEU A 98 -17.50 -15.97 -1.01
N PHE A 99 -16.79 -17.02 -0.59
CA PHE A 99 -16.12 -17.96 -1.49
C PHE A 99 -17.12 -18.65 -2.42
N HIS A 100 -18.22 -19.17 -1.88
CA HIS A 100 -19.30 -19.75 -2.69
C HIS A 100 -20.00 -18.71 -3.57
N ALA A 101 -20.22 -17.50 -3.06
CA ALA A 101 -20.76 -16.40 -3.86
C ALA A 101 -19.85 -16.06 -5.05
N GLY A 102 -18.53 -16.11 -4.87
CA GLY A 102 -17.54 -15.88 -5.93
C GLY A 102 -17.61 -16.89 -7.08
N TYR A 103 -18.10 -18.10 -6.85
CA TYR A 103 -18.34 -19.06 -7.93
C TYR A 103 -19.37 -18.54 -8.94
N TYR A 104 -20.42 -17.86 -8.47
CA TYR A 104 -21.44 -17.27 -9.34
C TYR A 104 -20.93 -16.10 -10.16
N GLU A 105 -19.92 -15.37 -9.67
CA GLU A 105 -19.29 -14.30 -10.44
C GLU A 105 -18.61 -14.81 -11.72
N SER A 106 -18.03 -16.02 -11.66
CA SER A 106 -17.42 -16.67 -12.82
C SER A 106 -18.40 -17.42 -13.72
N SER A 107 -19.62 -17.68 -13.23
CA SER A 107 -20.61 -18.47 -13.96
C SER A 107 -21.35 -17.61 -14.98
N GLN A 108 -21.45 -18.10 -16.22
CA GLN A 108 -22.30 -17.47 -17.24
C GLN A 108 -23.79 -17.52 -16.86
N GLN A 109 -24.20 -18.47 -16.01
CA GLN A 109 -25.58 -18.66 -15.58
C GLN A 109 -25.74 -18.24 -14.13
N ILE A 110 -26.08 -16.96 -13.93
CA ILE A 110 -26.40 -16.43 -12.60
C ILE A 110 -27.91 -16.56 -12.37
N PRO A 111 -28.36 -17.21 -11.29
CA PRO A 111 -29.77 -17.28 -10.95
C PRO A 111 -30.39 -15.87 -10.81
N HIS A 112 -31.58 -15.67 -11.38
CA HIS A 112 -32.21 -14.35 -11.47
C HIS A 112 -32.39 -13.67 -10.11
N PHE A 113 -32.63 -14.43 -9.03
CA PHE A 113 -32.84 -13.87 -7.68
C PHE A 113 -31.56 -13.31 -7.04
N ILE A 114 -30.36 -13.71 -7.47
CA ILE A 114 -29.07 -13.17 -6.99
C ILE A 114 -28.35 -12.31 -8.03
N ALA A 115 -28.88 -12.21 -9.25
CA ALA A 115 -28.30 -11.42 -10.33
C ALA A 115 -28.01 -9.97 -9.91
N TRP A 116 -28.86 -9.37 -9.07
CA TRP A 116 -28.67 -8.01 -8.56
C TRP A 116 -27.31 -7.81 -7.85
N ALA A 117 -26.78 -8.83 -7.16
CA ALA A 117 -25.54 -8.72 -6.38
C ALA A 117 -24.27 -8.70 -7.27
N PHE A 118 -24.38 -9.21 -8.50
CA PHE A 118 -23.27 -9.36 -9.45
C PHE A 118 -23.42 -8.46 -10.69
N GLN A 119 -24.64 -8.10 -11.07
CA GLN A 119 -24.93 -7.33 -12.27
C GLN A 119 -25.26 -5.86 -11.99
N THR A 120 -25.29 -5.41 -10.74
CA THR A 120 -25.50 -3.99 -10.44
C THR A 120 -24.15 -3.31 -10.32
N ASP A 121 -23.93 -2.17 -11.00
CA ASP A 121 -22.72 -1.36 -10.78
C ASP A 121 -22.98 -0.36 -9.66
N CYS A 122 -22.31 -0.54 -8.52
CA CYS A 122 -22.40 0.36 -7.38
C CYS A 122 -21.81 1.75 -7.69
N MET A 123 -20.93 1.87 -8.69
CA MET A 123 -20.39 3.16 -9.09
C MET A 123 -21.48 4.13 -9.57
N GLU A 124 -22.57 3.63 -10.15
CA GLU A 124 -23.71 4.46 -10.56
C GLU A 124 -24.32 5.20 -9.35
N TYR A 125 -24.47 4.51 -8.21
CA TYR A 125 -24.99 5.12 -6.99
C TYR A 125 -23.99 6.08 -6.34
N LEU A 126 -22.70 5.73 -6.35
CA LEU A 126 -21.64 6.62 -5.86
C LEU A 126 -21.57 7.91 -6.69
N TRP A 127 -21.69 7.82 -8.01
CA TRP A 127 -21.71 9.00 -8.87
C TRP A 127 -22.97 9.83 -8.68
N ARG A 128 -24.14 9.23 -8.45
CA ARG A 128 -25.34 10.00 -8.05
C ARG A 128 -25.15 10.73 -6.72
N LEU A 129 -24.47 10.10 -5.78
CA LEU A 129 -24.09 10.75 -4.52
C LEU A 129 -23.09 11.89 -4.75
N PHE A 130 -22.11 11.73 -5.64
CA PHE A 130 -21.15 12.78 -5.97
C PHE A 130 -21.74 13.92 -6.81
N ASP A 131 -22.74 13.61 -7.63
CA ASP A 131 -23.51 14.61 -8.39
C ASP A 131 -24.28 15.54 -7.45
N PHE A 132 -24.77 15.02 -6.31
CA PHE A 132 -25.30 15.84 -5.22
C PHE A 132 -24.27 16.87 -4.69
N PHE A 133 -22.97 16.55 -4.77
CA PHE A 133 -21.86 17.45 -4.44
C PHE A 133 -21.31 18.23 -5.64
N SER A 134 -22.01 18.23 -6.79
CA SER A 134 -21.60 18.90 -8.04
C SER A 134 -20.24 18.44 -8.60
N LEU A 135 -19.84 17.20 -8.31
CA LEU A 135 -18.63 16.62 -8.90
C LEU A 135 -18.97 15.98 -10.25
N PRO A 136 -18.38 16.45 -11.37
CA PRO A 136 -18.71 15.94 -12.70
C PRO A 136 -18.31 14.47 -12.84
N ARG A 137 -19.23 13.65 -13.36
CA ARG A 137 -18.99 12.23 -13.62
C ARG A 137 -17.98 12.06 -14.76
N PRO A 138 -16.86 11.34 -14.56
CA PRO A 138 -15.93 11.00 -15.61
C PRO A 138 -16.55 9.98 -16.57
N ARG A 139 -16.21 10.06 -17.86
CA ARG A 139 -16.58 9.04 -18.85
C ARG A 139 -15.67 7.84 -18.69
N TYR A 140 -16.20 6.73 -18.21
CA TYR A 140 -15.48 5.46 -18.12
C TYR A 140 -16.29 4.32 -18.73
N LYS A 141 -15.60 3.26 -19.12
CA LYS A 141 -16.19 2.00 -19.57
C LYS A 141 -15.99 0.93 -18.49
N SER A 142 -17.06 0.28 -18.08
CA SER A 142 -17.05 -0.79 -17.06
C SER A 142 -17.31 -2.19 -17.61
N ASP A 143 -17.50 -2.31 -18.92
CA ASP A 143 -17.78 -3.61 -19.53
C ASP A 143 -16.55 -4.50 -19.43
N GLU A 144 -16.72 -5.65 -18.78
CA GLU A 144 -15.67 -6.65 -18.59
C GLU A 144 -15.67 -7.57 -19.81
N ILE A 145 -14.54 -7.65 -20.50
CA ILE A 145 -14.37 -8.57 -21.63
C ILE A 145 -13.97 -9.92 -21.04
N HIS A 146 -14.86 -10.91 -21.11
CA HIS A 146 -14.61 -12.26 -20.63
C HIS A 146 -13.86 -13.11 -21.67
N GLU A 147 -12.68 -12.65 -22.09
CA GLU A 147 -11.76 -13.50 -22.84
C GLU A 147 -10.90 -14.28 -21.83
N PHE A 148 -11.38 -15.48 -21.49
CA PHE A 148 -10.67 -16.40 -20.61
C PHE A 148 -9.48 -17.01 -21.36
N ASP A 149 -8.30 -16.44 -21.18
CA ASP A 149 -7.06 -17.15 -21.48
C ASP A 149 -6.65 -17.96 -20.24
N ILE A 150 -6.85 -19.27 -20.29
CA ILE A 150 -6.68 -20.22 -19.18
C ILE A 150 -5.18 -20.45 -18.83
N GLY A 151 -4.26 -19.73 -19.46
CA GLY A 151 -2.85 -20.12 -19.57
C GLY A 151 -1.88 -19.78 -18.45
N SER A 152 -2.22 -19.01 -17.41
CA SER A 152 -1.21 -18.58 -16.42
C SER A 152 -1.56 -18.79 -14.95
N VAL A 153 -0.94 -19.81 -14.36
CA VAL A 153 -1.05 -20.13 -12.92
C VAL A 153 -0.30 -19.12 -12.04
N VAL A 154 0.72 -18.43 -12.56
CA VAL A 154 1.59 -17.54 -11.76
C VAL A 154 1.69 -16.15 -12.41
N THR A 155 0.98 -15.18 -11.83
CA THR A 155 1.02 -13.75 -12.18
C THR A 155 1.84 -12.96 -11.14
N SER A 156 2.41 -11.81 -11.54
CA SER A 156 3.17 -10.93 -10.63
C SER A 156 2.30 -10.43 -9.47
N TYR A 157 1.00 -10.19 -9.73
CA TYR A 157 0.01 -9.89 -8.71
C TYR A 157 -0.07 -10.98 -7.64
N ARG A 158 -0.23 -12.25 -8.03
CA ARG A 158 -0.34 -13.38 -7.09
C ARG A 158 0.94 -13.54 -6.24
N LEU A 159 2.11 -13.29 -6.83
CA LEU A 159 3.37 -13.25 -6.07
C LEU A 159 3.40 -12.09 -5.08
N LEU A 160 2.94 -10.90 -5.47
CA LEU A 160 2.87 -9.73 -4.59
C LEU A 160 1.97 -9.99 -3.39
N VAL A 161 0.76 -10.51 -3.64
CA VAL A 161 -0.19 -10.87 -2.59
C VAL A 161 0.43 -11.90 -1.66
N SER A 162 1.03 -12.97 -2.21
CA SER A 162 1.65 -14.03 -1.42
C SER A 162 2.81 -13.51 -0.55
N ALA A 163 3.70 -12.70 -1.14
CA ALA A 163 4.82 -12.09 -0.42
C ALA A 163 4.33 -11.18 0.71
N THR A 164 3.28 -10.39 0.46
CA THR A 164 2.67 -9.53 1.47
C THR A 164 2.12 -10.35 2.64
N VAL A 165 1.34 -11.39 2.37
CA VAL A 165 0.76 -12.26 3.41
C VAL A 165 1.87 -12.92 4.24
N ILE A 166 2.91 -13.46 3.61
CA ILE A 166 4.04 -14.08 4.33
C ILE A 166 4.74 -13.06 5.23
N SER A 167 5.03 -11.86 4.70
CA SER A 167 5.77 -10.82 5.44
C SER A 167 5.02 -10.34 6.67
N PHE A 168 3.73 -10.03 6.50
CA PHE A 168 2.92 -9.56 7.62
C PHE A 168 2.57 -10.69 8.59
N GLY A 169 2.40 -11.93 8.12
CA GLY A 169 2.22 -13.10 8.97
C GLY A 169 3.44 -13.34 9.87
N LEU A 170 4.65 -13.29 9.31
CA LEU A 170 5.90 -13.38 10.07
C LEU A 170 6.06 -12.20 11.04
N THR A 171 5.72 -10.99 10.61
CA THR A 171 5.76 -9.80 11.48
C THR A 171 4.82 -9.97 12.69
N LYS A 172 3.57 -10.37 12.44
CA LYS A 172 2.57 -10.63 13.48
C LYS A 172 3.06 -11.71 14.44
N ALA A 173 3.59 -12.82 13.92
CA ALA A 173 4.11 -13.92 14.73
C ALA A 173 5.25 -13.44 15.64
N SER A 174 6.25 -12.75 15.07
CA SER A 174 7.39 -12.19 15.82
C SER A 174 6.94 -11.23 16.92
N LEU A 175 6.03 -10.29 16.63
CA LEU A 175 5.50 -9.36 17.62
C LEU A 175 4.73 -10.07 18.73
N THR A 176 3.96 -11.09 18.38
CA THR A 176 3.20 -11.89 19.34
C THR A 176 4.13 -12.68 20.26
N TYR A 177 5.15 -13.35 19.71
CA TYR A 177 6.16 -14.07 20.49
C TYR A 177 7.00 -13.15 21.39
N ALA A 178 7.22 -11.91 20.96
CA ALA A 178 7.90 -10.89 21.77
C ALA A 178 6.97 -10.23 22.82
N GLY A 179 5.71 -10.68 22.95
CA GLY A 179 4.77 -10.20 23.97
C GLY A 179 4.06 -8.88 23.63
N PHE A 180 4.10 -8.42 22.38
CA PHE A 180 3.44 -7.18 21.93
C PHE A 180 2.07 -7.44 21.32
N SER A 181 1.13 -7.93 22.12
CA SER A 181 -0.23 -8.25 21.66
C SER A 181 -0.94 -7.05 21.00
N ILE A 182 -0.76 -5.84 21.53
CA ILE A 182 -1.41 -4.63 21.01
C ILE A 182 -0.83 -4.24 19.64
N VAL A 183 0.49 -4.18 19.51
CA VAL A 183 1.15 -3.85 18.23
C VAL A 183 0.84 -4.90 17.18
N SER A 184 0.85 -6.17 17.56
CA SER A 184 0.44 -7.30 16.72
C SER A 184 -1.00 -7.13 16.19
N THR A 185 -1.92 -6.68 17.06
CA THR A 185 -3.31 -6.38 16.67
C THR A 185 -3.39 -5.24 15.65
N TRP A 186 -2.60 -4.17 15.81
CA TRP A 186 -2.56 -3.06 14.86
C TRP A 186 -1.96 -3.45 13.51
N VAL A 187 -0.89 -4.26 13.51
CA VAL A 187 -0.30 -4.82 12.28
C VAL A 187 -1.32 -5.67 11.54
N GLU A 188 -2.06 -6.49 12.26
CA GLU A 188 -3.12 -7.31 11.70
C GLU A 188 -4.26 -6.46 11.13
N TRP A 189 -4.71 -5.43 11.85
CA TRP A 189 -5.72 -4.50 11.35
C TRP A 189 -5.25 -3.82 10.06
N LEU A 190 -4.03 -3.29 10.04
CA LEU A 190 -3.48 -2.62 8.87
C LEU A 190 -3.39 -3.58 7.67
N LEU A 191 -2.89 -4.79 7.88
CA LEU A 191 -2.81 -5.81 6.84
C LEU A 191 -4.21 -6.16 6.32
N GLY A 192 -5.08 -6.64 7.21
CA GLY A 192 -6.36 -7.21 6.84
C GLY A 192 -7.36 -6.18 6.32
N VAL A 193 -7.25 -4.93 6.76
CA VAL A 193 -8.16 -3.86 6.34
C VAL A 193 -7.57 -3.08 5.18
N VAL A 194 -6.45 -2.40 5.39
CA VAL A 194 -5.95 -1.41 4.42
C VAL A 194 -5.29 -2.11 3.24
N ILE A 195 -4.36 -3.02 3.52
CA ILE A 195 -3.52 -3.62 2.49
C ILE A 195 -4.30 -4.66 1.69
N THR A 196 -5.06 -5.53 2.35
CA THR A 196 -5.90 -6.52 1.65
C THR A 196 -6.98 -5.84 0.81
N SER A 197 -7.61 -4.75 1.26
CA SER A 197 -8.57 -4.01 0.43
C SER A 197 -7.90 -3.38 -0.80
N ALA A 198 -6.73 -2.77 -0.63
CA ALA A 198 -5.97 -2.20 -1.74
C ALA A 198 -5.53 -3.27 -2.75
N LEU A 199 -5.04 -4.42 -2.27
CA LEU A 199 -4.69 -5.56 -3.12
C LEU A 199 -5.92 -6.15 -3.81
N TYR A 200 -7.06 -6.25 -3.13
CA TYR A 200 -8.31 -6.71 -3.73
C TYR A 200 -8.74 -5.81 -4.88
N ILE A 201 -8.78 -4.48 -4.65
CA ILE A 201 -9.10 -3.49 -5.69
C ILE A 201 -8.11 -3.60 -6.86
N LEU A 202 -6.82 -3.78 -6.58
CA LEU A 202 -5.82 -3.99 -7.60
C LEU A 202 -6.10 -5.28 -8.39
N GLY A 203 -6.45 -6.38 -7.71
CA GLY A 203 -6.81 -7.65 -8.32
C GLY A 203 -8.04 -7.59 -9.22
N LEU A 204 -8.98 -6.66 -8.98
CA LEU A 204 -10.10 -6.43 -9.90
C LEU A 204 -9.66 -5.96 -11.30
N TYR A 205 -8.44 -5.43 -11.44
CA TYR A 205 -7.87 -5.10 -12.75
C TYR A 205 -7.28 -6.32 -13.47
N GLU A 206 -7.19 -7.49 -12.84
CA GLU A 206 -6.68 -8.72 -13.47
C GLU A 206 -7.59 -9.20 -14.62
N SER A 207 -8.89 -8.90 -14.55
CA SER A 207 -9.87 -9.30 -15.57
C SER A 207 -9.88 -8.41 -16.83
N SER A 208 -9.06 -7.35 -16.89
CA SER A 208 -8.98 -6.47 -18.07
C SER A 208 -7.58 -6.42 -18.66
N SER A 209 -7.43 -7.12 -19.78
CA SER A 209 -6.21 -7.13 -20.59
C SER A 209 -5.95 -5.83 -21.33
N THR A 210 -6.98 -5.00 -21.54
CA THR A 210 -6.88 -3.71 -22.27
C THR A 210 -6.46 -2.55 -21.37
N GLY A 211 -6.29 -2.78 -20.07
CA GLY A 211 -6.09 -1.75 -19.06
C GLY A 211 -4.63 -1.29 -18.89
N VAL A 212 -4.50 -0.19 -18.15
CA VAL A 212 -3.26 0.49 -17.75
C VAL A 212 -2.23 -0.42 -17.04
N LEU A 213 -2.67 -1.59 -16.54
CA LEU A 213 -1.87 -2.55 -15.78
C LEU A 213 -1.72 -3.90 -16.48
N SER A 214 -1.98 -3.99 -17.79
CA SER A 214 -1.84 -5.25 -18.54
C SER A 214 -0.48 -5.91 -18.32
N ASN A 215 0.61 -5.14 -18.24
CA ASN A 215 1.97 -5.64 -17.96
C ASN A 215 2.13 -6.32 -16.59
N PHE A 216 1.25 -6.03 -15.63
CA PHE A 216 1.28 -6.62 -14.28
C PHE A 216 0.57 -7.98 -14.22
N PHE A 217 -0.42 -8.19 -15.10
CA PHE A 217 -1.28 -9.38 -15.12
C PHE A 217 -0.98 -10.34 -16.29
N THR A 218 -0.54 -9.82 -17.43
CA THR A 218 -0.26 -10.62 -18.62
C THR A 218 1.09 -11.33 -18.53
N VAL A 219 1.14 -12.52 -19.12
CA VAL A 219 2.35 -13.33 -19.24
C VAL A 219 3.04 -13.00 -20.56
N GLY A 220 3.86 -11.96 -20.57
CA GLY A 220 4.78 -11.71 -21.68
C GLY A 220 5.92 -12.73 -21.71
N HIS A 221 6.44 -13.06 -22.89
CA HIS A 221 7.58 -13.98 -23.08
C HIS A 221 8.91 -13.44 -22.51
N ASP A 222 9.04 -12.13 -22.26
CA ASP A 222 10.16 -11.52 -21.51
C ASP A 222 10.11 -11.78 -19.98
N ARG A 223 9.25 -12.73 -19.59
CA ARG A 223 8.85 -13.18 -18.25
C ARG A 223 9.99 -13.31 -17.25
N ILE A 224 11.13 -13.88 -17.64
CA ILE A 224 12.22 -14.17 -16.70
C ILE A 224 12.87 -12.87 -16.21
N TYR A 225 12.97 -11.86 -17.07
CA TYR A 225 13.65 -10.61 -16.73
C TYR A 225 12.79 -9.74 -15.82
N VAL A 226 11.51 -9.54 -16.15
CA VAL A 226 10.60 -8.74 -15.33
C VAL A 226 10.32 -9.43 -14.00
N LEU A 227 10.10 -10.74 -13.99
CA LEU A 227 9.88 -11.48 -12.73
C LEU A 227 11.14 -11.46 -11.84
N ARG A 228 12.34 -11.59 -12.42
CA ARG A 228 13.59 -11.43 -11.64
C ARG A 228 13.78 -10.01 -11.15
N TYR A 229 13.46 -9.00 -11.96
CA TYR A 229 13.75 -7.61 -11.61
C TYR A 229 12.73 -7.07 -10.60
N THR A 230 11.44 -7.21 -10.89
CA THR A 230 10.35 -6.80 -10.01
C THR A 230 10.28 -7.68 -8.76
N GLY A 231 10.46 -9.00 -8.91
CA GLY A 231 10.55 -9.91 -7.79
C GLY A 231 11.71 -9.60 -6.85
N LYS A 232 12.88 -9.21 -7.38
CA LYS A 232 14.00 -8.74 -6.54
C LYS A 232 13.62 -7.47 -5.79
N LYS A 233 13.05 -6.46 -6.44
CA LYS A 233 12.69 -5.19 -5.77
C LYS A 233 11.65 -5.38 -4.67
N VAL A 234 10.59 -6.15 -4.95
CA VAL A 234 9.55 -6.47 -3.97
C VAL A 234 10.13 -7.31 -2.83
N SER A 235 10.95 -8.32 -3.14
CA SER A 235 11.67 -9.13 -2.15
C SER A 235 12.58 -8.27 -1.27
N TYR A 236 13.35 -7.35 -1.85
CA TYR A 236 14.20 -6.43 -1.10
C TYR A 236 13.40 -5.51 -0.19
N SER A 237 12.27 -4.96 -0.65
CA SER A 237 11.39 -4.13 0.19
C SER A 237 10.81 -4.94 1.36
N VAL A 238 10.34 -6.15 1.09
CA VAL A 238 9.85 -7.09 2.10
C VAL A 238 10.93 -7.46 3.12
N LEU A 239 12.13 -7.83 2.64
CA LEU A 239 13.26 -8.22 3.48
C LEU A 239 13.76 -7.05 4.32
N MET A 240 13.79 -5.83 3.77
CA MET A 240 14.12 -4.63 4.52
C MET A 240 13.07 -4.34 5.61
N GLY A 241 11.78 -4.47 5.30
CA GLY A 241 10.71 -4.32 6.28
C GLY A 241 10.81 -5.34 7.42
N LEU A 242 11.00 -6.62 7.08
CA LEU A 242 11.20 -7.70 8.03
C LEU A 242 12.49 -7.52 8.85
N GLY A 243 13.57 -7.06 8.23
CA GLY A 243 14.86 -6.80 8.87
C GLY A 243 14.76 -5.70 9.93
N VAL A 244 14.07 -4.60 9.62
CA VAL A 244 13.79 -3.52 10.59
C VAL A 244 12.94 -4.05 11.74
N LEU A 245 11.90 -4.83 11.48
CA LEU A 245 11.05 -5.38 12.54
C LEU A 245 11.81 -6.39 13.43
N PHE A 246 12.71 -7.17 12.84
CA PHE A 246 13.52 -8.14 13.55
C PHE A 246 14.57 -7.46 14.44
N THR A 247 15.30 -6.46 13.93
CA THR A 247 16.28 -5.70 14.74
C THR A 247 15.61 -4.99 15.92
N LEU A 248 14.40 -4.49 15.73
CA LEU A 248 13.60 -3.87 16.79
C LEU A 248 13.15 -4.87 17.87
N SER A 249 12.81 -6.10 17.47
CA SER A 249 12.48 -7.16 18.43
C SER A 249 13.70 -7.64 19.24
N ALA A 250 14.89 -7.64 18.63
CA ALA A 250 16.14 -8.04 19.27
C ALA A 250 16.62 -6.98 20.26
N LEU A 251 16.66 -5.70 19.87
CA LEU A 251 17.14 -4.60 20.70
C LEU A 251 16.36 -4.47 22.03
N ARG A 252 15.10 -4.92 22.08
CA ARG A 252 14.28 -4.84 23.29
C ARG A 252 14.51 -5.97 24.27
N LYS A 253 14.90 -7.18 23.82
CA LYS A 253 15.20 -8.29 24.76
C LYS A 253 16.32 -7.87 25.72
N ASP A 254 17.31 -7.16 25.21
CA ASP A 254 18.45 -6.67 25.98
C ASP A 254 18.09 -5.50 26.91
N LEU A 255 17.00 -4.78 26.63
CA LEU A 255 16.54 -3.63 27.42
C LEU A 255 15.54 -3.99 28.53
N ILE A 256 14.77 -5.08 28.36
CA ILE A 256 13.68 -5.45 29.29
C ILE A 256 14.04 -6.53 30.28
N TYR A 257 14.98 -7.41 29.93
CA TYR A 257 15.53 -8.36 30.89
C TYR A 257 16.90 -7.83 31.31
N PRO A 258 16.99 -6.97 32.33
CA PRO A 258 18.27 -6.81 33.00
C PRO A 258 18.72 -8.22 33.40
N PRO A 259 19.98 -8.60 33.13
CA PRO A 259 20.47 -9.93 33.46
C PRO A 259 20.17 -10.18 34.94
N ASN A 260 19.31 -11.17 35.19
CA ASN A 260 18.79 -11.47 36.52
C ASN A 260 19.94 -11.51 37.53
N GLU A 261 19.95 -10.56 38.48
CA GLU A 261 20.69 -10.69 39.71
C GLU A 261 20.22 -11.99 40.38
N HIS A 262 21.11 -12.97 40.36
CA HIS A 262 20.89 -14.31 40.86
C HIS A 262 21.04 -14.32 42.39
N ASN A 263 20.35 -13.44 43.10
CA ASN A 263 20.38 -13.40 44.56
C ASN A 263 19.04 -13.83 45.13
N GLY A 264 19.11 -14.90 45.93
CA GLY A 264 17.99 -15.74 46.31
C GLY A 264 16.91 -15.05 47.14
N SER A 265 15.70 -15.58 46.95
CA SER A 265 14.73 -15.87 48.01
C SER A 265 13.87 -14.74 48.61
N GLN A 266 13.34 -13.83 47.79
CA GLN A 266 12.03 -13.24 48.09
C GLN A 266 11.21 -13.07 46.82
N GLU A 267 10.03 -13.70 46.75
CA GLU A 267 9.05 -13.47 45.68
C GLU A 267 8.69 -11.98 45.65
N PRO A 268 9.11 -11.21 44.62
CA PRO A 268 8.76 -9.81 44.57
C PRO A 268 7.26 -9.71 44.26
N LEU A 269 6.53 -9.02 45.15
CA LEU A 269 5.15 -8.61 44.92
C LEU A 269 5.03 -8.07 43.48
N LYS A 270 4.18 -8.71 42.66
CA LYS A 270 3.80 -8.25 41.32
C LYS A 270 3.20 -6.85 41.44
N ARG A 271 4.05 -5.81 41.37
CA ARG A 271 3.61 -4.42 41.36
C ARG A 271 2.84 -4.21 40.05
N PRO A 272 1.58 -3.76 40.09
CA PRO A 272 0.79 -3.56 38.88
C PRO A 272 1.50 -2.52 38.01
N ARG A 273 1.79 -2.87 36.75
CA ARG A 273 2.34 -1.95 35.76
C ARG A 273 1.42 -0.74 35.67
N THR A 274 1.95 0.44 36.01
CA THR A 274 1.21 1.69 35.91
C THR A 274 1.07 2.07 34.43
N VAL A 275 -0.07 2.64 34.06
CA VAL A 275 -0.42 3.08 32.69
C VAL A 275 0.66 3.99 32.06
N TYR A 276 1.43 4.70 32.90
CA TYR A 276 2.55 5.54 32.49
C TYR A 276 3.73 4.77 31.88
N GLN A 277 4.08 3.59 32.42
CA GLN A 277 5.16 2.77 31.84
C GLN A 277 4.78 2.24 30.46
N PHE A 278 3.52 1.87 30.28
CA PHE A 278 3.01 1.44 28.98
C PHE A 278 3.07 2.56 27.93
N SER A 279 2.77 3.79 28.33
CA SER A 279 2.80 4.95 27.43
C SER A 279 4.23 5.28 26.99
N LEU A 280 5.21 5.22 27.90
CA LEU A 280 6.62 5.43 27.59
C LEU A 280 7.18 4.35 26.66
N ASP A 281 6.76 3.10 26.82
CA ASP A 281 7.16 1.98 25.96
C ASP A 281 6.63 2.11 24.52
N MET A 282 5.48 2.77 24.33
CA MET A 282 4.85 2.92 23.01
C MET A 282 5.44 4.06 22.16
N ILE A 283 6.01 5.08 22.79
CA ILE A 283 6.57 6.27 22.10
C ILE A 283 7.63 5.91 21.04
N PRO A 284 8.58 4.99 21.26
CA PRO A 284 9.54 4.63 20.22
C PRO A 284 8.96 3.67 19.16
N ILE A 285 7.97 2.87 19.51
CA ILE A 285 7.42 1.81 18.64
C ILE A 285 6.55 2.40 17.53
N VAL A 286 5.69 3.37 17.86
CA VAL A 286 4.74 3.95 16.91
C VAL A 286 5.45 4.61 15.71
N PRO A 287 6.46 5.49 15.89
CA PRO A 287 7.22 6.06 14.78
C PRO A 287 7.92 5.01 13.93
N GLN A 288 8.46 3.96 14.55
CA GLN A 288 9.15 2.89 13.83
C GLN A 288 8.20 2.02 13.00
N LEU A 289 7.01 1.72 13.55
CA LEU A 289 5.94 1.06 12.79
C LEU A 289 5.52 1.92 11.59
N ILE A 290 5.34 3.23 11.81
CA ILE A 290 5.01 4.18 10.74
C ILE A 290 6.09 4.19 9.67
N ILE A 291 7.38 4.19 10.04
CA ILE A 291 8.51 4.13 9.09
C ILE A 291 8.50 2.81 8.32
N GLY A 292 8.32 1.67 9.00
CA GLY A 292 8.28 0.35 8.36
C GLY A 292 7.14 0.23 7.36
N VAL A 293 5.94 0.71 7.73
CA VAL A 293 4.78 0.76 6.84
C VAL A 293 5.02 1.73 5.68
N ALA A 294 5.58 2.91 5.95
CA ALA A 294 5.91 3.89 4.92
C ALA A 294 6.92 3.32 3.91
N LEU A 295 7.97 2.62 4.35
CA LEU A 295 8.94 1.98 3.48
C LEU A 295 8.32 0.85 2.65
N LEU A 296 7.41 0.08 3.24
CA LEU A 296 6.67 -0.97 2.53
C LEU A 296 5.75 -0.36 1.45
N LEU A 297 4.98 0.68 1.80
CA LEU A 297 4.15 1.42 0.85
C LEU A 297 5.00 2.08 -0.23
N LEU A 298 6.16 2.63 0.11
CA LEU A 298 7.09 3.22 -0.86
C LEU A 298 7.64 2.16 -1.82
N GLY A 299 7.98 0.98 -1.31
CA GLY A 299 8.42 -0.15 -2.12
C GLY A 299 7.33 -0.67 -3.06
N LEU A 300 6.08 -0.75 -2.58
CA LEU A 300 4.90 -1.05 -3.40
C LEU A 300 4.70 -0.01 -4.50
N LEU A 301 4.69 1.27 -4.14
CA LEU A 301 4.53 2.38 -5.08
C LEU A 301 5.67 2.42 -6.10
N TRP A 302 6.89 2.11 -5.68
CA TRP A 302 8.04 2.05 -6.58
C TRP A 302 7.92 0.88 -7.56
N GLY A 303 7.50 -0.30 -7.09
CA GLY A 303 7.20 -1.44 -7.96
C GLY A 303 6.08 -1.15 -8.97
N LEU A 304 5.08 -0.37 -8.59
CA LEU A 304 4.01 0.09 -9.48
C LEU A 304 4.48 1.15 -10.47
N SER A 305 5.44 2.00 -10.09
CA SER A 305 5.97 3.07 -10.95
C SER A 305 6.80 2.57 -12.14
N ASP A 306 7.40 1.38 -12.00
CA ASP A 306 8.17 0.75 -13.06
C ASP A 306 7.28 0.12 -14.16
N ILE A 307 5.95 0.16 -14.03
CA ILE A 307 5.02 -0.38 -15.02
C ILE A 307 4.88 0.62 -16.19
N PRO A 308 5.44 0.32 -17.38
CA PRO A 308 5.33 1.20 -18.53
C PRO A 308 3.86 1.27 -18.99
N GLY A 309 3.36 2.48 -19.25
CA GLY A 309 1.97 2.73 -19.68
C GLY A 309 1.04 3.28 -18.59
N SER A 310 1.52 3.45 -17.36
CA SER A 310 0.73 3.99 -16.24
C SER A 310 0.50 5.51 -16.29
N GLN A 311 -0.18 6.00 -17.34
CA GLN A 311 -0.56 7.41 -17.51
C GLN A 311 -1.33 7.98 -16.31
N LEU A 312 -2.05 7.14 -15.56
CA LEU A 312 -2.83 7.54 -14.37
C LEU A 312 -2.03 7.50 -13.06
N ALA A 313 -1.02 6.62 -12.97
CA ALA A 313 -0.13 6.60 -11.81
C ALA A 313 0.87 7.74 -11.90
N LEU A 314 1.28 8.17 -13.10
CA LEU A 314 2.31 9.18 -13.27
C LEU A 314 2.00 10.53 -12.60
N PRO A 315 0.80 11.14 -12.65
CA PRO A 315 0.56 12.43 -11.99
C PRO A 315 0.43 12.31 -10.46
N VAL A 316 -0.23 11.26 -9.94
CA VAL A 316 -0.33 11.03 -8.49
C VAL A 316 1.02 10.60 -7.93
N PHE A 317 1.72 9.68 -8.58
CA PHE A 317 3.08 9.30 -8.25
C PHE A 317 4.03 10.48 -8.43
N ARG A 318 3.92 11.29 -9.47
CA ARG A 318 4.74 12.50 -9.62
C ARG A 318 4.41 13.51 -8.55
N HIS A 319 3.16 13.69 -8.11
CA HIS A 319 2.85 14.58 -7.00
C HIS A 319 3.25 14.03 -5.64
N VAL A 320 3.07 12.74 -5.37
CA VAL A 320 3.49 12.09 -4.13
C VAL A 320 5.00 11.96 -4.08
N SER A 321 5.65 11.51 -5.15
CA SER A 321 7.10 11.44 -5.31
C SER A 321 7.72 12.83 -5.32
N TRP A 322 7.17 13.82 -6.04
CA TRP A 322 7.65 15.20 -5.95
C TRP A 322 7.40 15.80 -4.58
N PHE A 323 6.28 15.50 -3.90
CA PHE A 323 6.06 15.94 -2.53
C PHE A 323 7.07 15.28 -1.58
N ILE A 324 7.29 13.97 -1.71
CA ILE A 324 8.25 13.19 -0.91
C ILE A 324 9.69 13.60 -1.22
N LEU A 325 10.05 13.94 -2.47
CA LEU A 325 11.38 14.38 -2.91
C LEU A 325 11.61 15.86 -2.62
N SER A 326 10.61 16.71 -2.84
CA SER A 326 10.61 18.13 -2.42
C SER A 326 10.74 18.24 -0.91
N LYS A 327 10.14 17.29 -0.19
CA LYS A 327 10.29 17.16 1.25
C LYS A 327 11.33 16.12 1.64
N SER A 328 12.09 15.48 0.75
CA SER A 328 13.00 14.38 1.15
C SER A 328 14.18 14.93 1.91
N HIS A 329 14.58 16.17 1.60
CA HIS A 329 15.52 16.92 2.41
C HIS A 329 14.92 17.21 3.80
N THR A 330 13.67 17.68 3.88
CA THR A 330 13.00 17.98 5.17
C THR A 330 12.71 16.73 6.00
N ILE A 331 12.27 15.64 5.37
CA ILE A 331 12.01 14.32 5.94
C ILE A 331 13.33 13.67 6.31
N GLY A 332 14.38 13.82 5.50
CA GLY A 332 15.73 13.38 5.82
C GLY A 332 16.31 14.11 7.03
N HIS A 333 16.13 15.43 7.12
CA HIS A 333 16.48 16.20 8.31
C HIS A 333 15.63 15.80 9.51
N PHE A 334 14.32 15.56 9.35
CA PHE A 334 13.45 15.10 10.42
C PHE A 334 13.84 13.71 10.93
N LEU A 335 14.07 12.76 10.03
CA LEU A 335 14.56 11.42 10.36
C LEU A 335 15.95 11.47 11.00
N ASN A 336 16.83 12.36 10.54
CA ASN A 336 18.14 12.59 11.17
C ASN A 336 18.03 13.25 12.54
N ILE A 337 17.08 14.16 12.75
CA ILE A 337 16.79 14.78 14.06
C ILE A 337 16.22 13.74 15.01
N VAL A 338 15.28 12.91 14.55
CA VAL A 338 14.72 11.80 15.34
C VAL A 338 15.80 10.76 15.66
N ALA A 339 16.64 10.39 14.70
CA ALA A 339 17.78 9.51 14.92
C ALA A 339 18.79 10.13 15.90
N CYS A 340 19.08 11.43 15.79
CA CYS A 340 19.91 12.15 16.75
C CYS A 340 19.29 12.18 18.14
N ALA A 341 17.99 12.41 18.27
CA ALA A 341 17.28 12.43 19.56
C ALA A 341 17.26 11.04 20.21
N VAL A 342 17.09 9.97 19.42
CA VAL A 342 17.18 8.59 19.88
C VAL A 342 18.62 8.26 20.30
N CYS A 343 19.63 8.63 19.51
CA CYS A 343 21.04 8.47 19.88
C CYS A 343 21.38 9.27 21.15
N LEU A 344 20.87 10.51 21.30
CA LEU A 344 21.03 11.33 22.51
C LEU A 344 20.38 10.65 23.72
N GLY A 345 19.18 10.10 23.56
CA GLY A 345 18.50 9.32 24.59
C GLY A 345 19.34 8.12 25.03
N ILE A 346 19.85 7.34 24.09
CA ILE A 346 20.74 6.19 24.37
C ILE A 346 22.03 6.68 25.05
N CYS A 347 22.65 7.74 24.55
CA CYS A 347 23.89 8.31 25.06
C CYS A 347 23.75 8.96 26.44
N VAL A 348 22.55 9.35 26.88
CA VAL A 348 22.31 9.91 28.23
C VAL A 348 21.83 8.83 29.19
N VAL A 349 20.91 7.98 28.74
CA VAL A 349 20.32 6.91 29.57
C VAL A 349 21.33 5.80 29.84
N LEU A 350 22.17 5.42 28.87
CA LEU A 350 23.15 4.35 29.06
C LEU A 350 24.23 4.72 30.10
N PRO A 351 24.85 5.93 30.09
CA PRO A 351 25.78 6.31 31.14
C PRO A 351 25.11 6.55 32.49
N LEU A 352 23.89 7.10 32.54
CA LEU A 352 23.16 7.24 33.80
C LEU A 352 22.81 5.88 34.41
N ALA A 353 22.40 4.91 33.59
CA ALA A 353 22.16 3.54 34.03
C ALA A 353 23.46 2.89 34.54
N LEU A 354 24.56 3.05 33.81
CA LEU A 354 25.89 2.56 34.22
C LEU A 354 26.40 3.26 35.50
N MET A 355 26.18 4.56 35.67
CA MET A 355 26.56 5.30 36.88
C MET A 355 25.73 4.87 38.09
N ASN A 356 24.43 4.63 37.91
CA ASN A 356 23.55 4.16 38.97
C ASN A 356 23.91 2.73 39.41
N ASP A 357 24.30 1.87 38.46
CA ASP A 357 24.79 0.52 38.72
C ASP A 357 26.14 0.54 39.47
N MET A 358 27.05 1.43 39.06
CA MET A 358 28.37 1.59 39.67
C MET A 358 28.33 2.12 41.12
N ASN A 359 27.38 3.02 41.43
CA ASN A 359 27.22 3.55 42.79
C ASN A 359 26.76 2.47 43.79
N SER A 360 26.25 1.34 43.28
CA SER A 360 25.74 0.24 44.09
C SER A 360 26.83 -0.80 44.46
N TYR A 361 28.01 -0.76 43.83
CA TYR A 361 28.97 -1.89 43.89
C TYR A 361 30.35 -1.63 44.52
N GLY A 362 30.66 -0.42 45.00
CA GLY A 362 31.88 -0.17 45.79
C GLY A 362 33.20 -0.68 45.17
N ARG A 363 33.39 -0.49 43.86
CA ARG A 363 34.53 -1.08 43.10
C ARG A 363 35.83 -0.26 43.12
N GLU A 364 36.93 -0.98 42.90
CA GLU A 364 38.32 -0.52 42.90
C GLU A 364 38.71 0.39 41.70
N PRO A 365 39.79 1.21 41.85
CA PRO A 365 40.14 2.30 40.92
C PRO A 365 40.62 1.89 39.51
N SER A 366 40.82 0.61 39.21
CA SER A 366 41.18 0.14 37.86
C SER A 366 40.05 0.32 36.84
N ASP A 367 38.79 0.34 37.29
CA ASP A 367 37.61 0.58 36.44
C ASP A 367 37.52 2.05 35.96
N ILE A 368 38.20 2.99 36.65
CA ILE A 368 38.24 4.42 36.29
C ILE A 368 38.99 4.63 34.95
N PHE A 369 39.98 3.79 34.65
CA PHE A 369 40.76 3.90 33.42
C PHE A 369 39.96 3.48 32.19
N LEU A 370 39.14 2.42 32.31
CA LEU A 370 38.19 2.02 31.27
C LEU A 370 37.11 3.08 31.08
N TYR A 371 36.71 3.75 32.17
CA TYR A 371 35.78 4.88 32.15
C TYR A 371 36.33 6.10 31.39
N LEU A 372 37.61 6.44 31.57
CA LEU A 372 38.29 7.51 30.83
C LEU A 372 38.42 7.19 29.33
N ILE A 373 38.66 5.93 28.99
CA ILE A 373 38.68 5.47 27.58
C ILE A 373 37.27 5.55 26.97
N MET A 374 36.22 5.12 27.70
CA MET A 374 34.84 5.29 27.24
C MET A 374 34.44 6.77 27.12
N TRP A 375 34.81 7.62 28.07
CA TRP A 375 34.52 9.05 28.05
C TRP A 375 35.24 9.80 26.94
N SER A 376 36.50 9.45 26.66
CA SER A 376 37.24 10.03 25.52
C SER A 376 36.64 9.62 24.18
N GLY A 377 36.19 8.36 24.04
CA GLY A 377 35.39 7.90 22.90
C GLY A 377 34.05 8.65 22.79
N PHE A 378 33.40 8.90 23.93
CA PHE A 378 32.14 9.63 24.01
C PHE A 378 32.30 11.11 23.60
N ILE A 379 33.37 11.78 24.04
CA ILE A 379 33.71 13.16 23.65
C ILE A 379 34.03 13.21 22.14
N GLY A 380 34.74 12.21 21.60
CA GLY A 380 35.01 12.11 20.17
C GLY A 380 33.73 11.95 19.33
N ILE A 381 32.81 11.08 19.78
CA ILE A 381 31.50 10.89 19.16
C ILE A 381 30.65 12.16 19.28
N TRP A 382 30.66 12.84 20.43
CA TRP A 382 29.95 14.10 20.63
C TRP A 382 30.47 15.22 19.73
N ALA A 383 31.79 15.36 19.61
CA ALA A 383 32.41 16.33 18.70
C ALA A 383 32.05 16.04 17.24
N PHE A 384 31.97 14.76 16.85
CA PHE A 384 31.51 14.35 15.53
C PHE A 384 30.03 14.67 15.29
N ILE A 385 29.15 14.34 16.25
CA ILE A 385 27.71 14.62 16.16
C ILE A 385 27.44 16.13 16.11
N LEU A 386 28.10 16.93 16.94
CA LEU A 386 27.95 18.39 16.93
C LEU A 386 28.47 19.01 15.63
N ARG A 387 29.60 18.52 15.11
CA ARG A 387 30.14 18.99 13.83
C ARG A 387 29.23 18.61 12.66
N PHE A 388 28.62 17.43 12.72
CA PHE A 388 27.63 16.97 11.74
C PHE A 388 26.31 17.75 11.83
N MET A 389 25.80 17.99 13.04
CA MET A 389 24.61 18.83 13.26
C MET A 389 24.83 20.27 12.78
N TRP A 390 25.99 20.86 13.09
CA TRP A 390 26.36 22.20 12.63
C TRP A 390 26.45 22.26 11.10
N TRP A 391 27.04 21.25 10.47
CA TRP A 391 27.09 21.14 9.01
C TRP A 391 25.68 21.01 8.41
N SER A 392 24.83 20.15 8.98
CA SER A 392 23.44 19.95 8.54
C SER A 392 22.59 21.22 8.70
N MET A 393 22.73 21.94 9.81
CA MET A 393 22.06 23.21 10.04
C MET A 393 22.54 24.32 9.08
N LYS A 394 23.83 24.33 8.74
CA LYS A 394 24.40 25.31 7.79
C LYS A 394 23.84 25.10 6.38
N GLU A 395 23.72 23.85 5.93
CA GLU A 395 23.10 23.55 4.63
C GLU A 395 21.58 23.79 4.64
N PHE A 396 20.88 23.39 5.71
CA PHE A 396 19.46 23.70 5.86
C PHE A 396 19.18 25.21 5.82
N SER A 397 20.02 26.02 6.49
CA SER A 397 19.90 27.48 6.47
C SER A 397 20.11 28.07 5.07
N LYS A 398 21.05 27.53 4.28
CA LYS A 398 21.25 27.94 2.89
C LYS A 398 20.07 27.57 2.00
N ASP A 399 19.50 26.38 2.18
CA ASP A 399 18.35 25.92 1.41
C ASP A 399 17.09 26.73 1.73
N VAL A 400 16.85 27.03 3.02
CA VAL A 400 15.76 27.91 3.45
C VAL A 400 15.95 29.33 2.93
N ALA A 401 17.16 29.88 3.00
CA ALA A 401 17.46 31.21 2.46
C ALA A 401 17.25 31.27 0.94
N THR A 402 17.60 30.21 0.21
CA THR A 402 17.42 30.12 -1.25
C THR A 402 15.94 29.95 -1.62
N GLY A 403 15.20 29.11 -0.88
CA GLY A 403 13.76 28.95 -1.04
C GLY A 403 12.96 30.22 -0.72
N MET A 404 13.31 30.92 0.37
CA MET A 404 12.71 32.21 0.71
C MET A 404 13.01 33.26 -0.36
N ARG A 405 14.24 33.32 -0.89
CA ARG A 405 14.55 34.23 -2.00
C ARG A 405 13.70 33.95 -3.23
N TYR A 406 13.49 32.68 -3.58
CA TYR A 406 12.63 32.30 -4.72
C TYR A 406 11.17 32.69 -4.51
N VAL A 407 10.60 32.40 -3.34
CA VAL A 407 9.21 32.76 -3.01
C VAL A 407 9.03 34.27 -2.96
N LEU A 408 9.98 34.99 -2.35
CA LEU A 408 9.98 36.45 -2.28
C LEU A 408 10.10 37.08 -3.68
N PHE A 409 10.97 36.55 -4.55
CA PHE A 409 11.09 37.00 -5.94
C PHE A 409 9.80 36.77 -6.73
N LYS A 410 9.16 35.61 -6.55
CA LYS A 410 7.89 35.30 -7.21
C LYS A 410 6.77 36.22 -6.75
N TRP A 411 6.71 36.52 -5.45
CA TRP A 411 5.78 37.50 -4.89
C TRP A 411 6.04 38.91 -5.41
N LEU A 412 7.29 39.37 -5.41
CA LEU A 412 7.67 40.68 -5.94
C LEU A 412 7.38 40.82 -7.44
N ALA A 413 7.59 39.76 -8.23
CA ALA A 413 7.25 39.74 -9.65
C ALA A 413 5.73 39.82 -9.88
N ALA A 414 4.93 39.11 -9.08
CA ALA A 414 3.47 39.20 -9.13
C ALA A 414 2.97 40.61 -8.70
N LEU A 415 3.60 41.21 -7.69
CA LEU A 415 3.31 42.57 -7.24
C LEU A 415 3.68 43.62 -8.29
N ASN A 416 4.83 43.44 -8.97
CA ASN A 416 5.25 44.31 -10.06
C ASN A 416 4.30 44.21 -11.27
N TYR A 417 3.82 43.00 -11.59
CA TYR A 417 2.81 42.80 -12.62
C TYR A 417 1.48 43.48 -12.27
N ALA A 418 1.01 43.33 -11.02
CA ALA A 418 -0.20 43.98 -10.54
C ALA A 418 -0.10 45.52 -10.57
N PHE A 419 1.06 46.09 -10.21
CA PHE A 419 1.28 47.53 -10.32
C PHE A 419 1.35 48.02 -11.76
N TRP A 420 1.89 47.21 -12.67
CA TRP A 420 1.92 47.53 -14.10
C TRP A 420 0.50 47.56 -14.69
N GLU A 421 -0.32 46.56 -14.36
CA GLU A 421 -1.73 46.47 -14.77
C GLU A 421 -2.57 47.63 -14.19
N LEU A 422 -2.32 48.01 -12.93
CA LEU A 422 -2.94 49.18 -12.31
C LEU A 422 -2.52 50.48 -13.01
N GLY A 423 -1.25 50.59 -13.43
CA GLY A 423 -0.74 51.74 -14.17
C GLY A 423 -1.39 51.90 -15.55
N ASP A 424 -1.63 50.80 -16.26
CA ASP A 424 -2.35 50.80 -17.54
C ASP A 424 -3.82 51.17 -17.37
N ALA A 425 -4.46 50.73 -16.29
CA ALA A 425 -5.83 51.11 -15.94
C ALA A 425 -5.99 52.62 -15.71
N PHE A 426 -4.97 53.32 -15.19
CA PHE A 426 -5.00 54.78 -15.02
C PHE A 426 -4.67 55.58 -16.29
N ARG A 427 -4.04 54.95 -17.29
CA ARG A 427 -3.69 55.60 -18.57
C ARG A 427 -4.80 55.52 -19.61
N THR A 428 -5.70 54.56 -19.46
CA THR A 428 -6.89 54.47 -20.30
C THR A 428 -7.91 55.50 -19.77
N SER A 429 -8.25 56.49 -20.60
CA SER A 429 -9.28 57.47 -20.25
C SER A 429 -10.58 56.73 -19.97
N PRO A 430 -11.32 57.08 -18.89
CA PRO A 430 -12.65 56.53 -18.68
C PRO A 430 -13.50 56.86 -19.90
N VAL A 431 -14.10 55.83 -20.48
CA VAL A 431 -15.08 55.93 -21.58
C VAL A 431 -16.45 56.22 -21.00
#